data_AF-A0A936D408-F1
#
_entry.id   AF-A0A936D408-F1
#
_cell.length_a   1.000
_cell.length_b   1.000
_cell.length_c   1.000
_cell.angle_alpha   90.00
_cell.angle_beta   90.00
_cell.angle_gamma   90.00
#
_symmetry.space_group_name_H-M   'P 1'
#
loop_
_entity.id
_entity.type
_entity.pdbx_description
1 polymer ?
#
loop_
_entity_poly.entity_id
_entity_poly.type
_entity_poly.pdbx_seq_one_letter_code
_entity_poly.pdbx_strand_id
1 'polypeptide(L)'
;MSTLELPALYVDSVALVVTTPRLVLVNRDPSPGESGVPIDATIALELVDTGPDGVERSTARVWIDGVLAFDGSAVPELAPAFAGPLASVTQTTDTLRVVLHPVAPLASLATVHVRVLAQTVGGAASLDEVYSFVVEDRTAPRVVGAQALAQKTVRVGFDEPVLVPSGASFLLTPKGAPAVSVTVAGVNVEGSIVLLTLDTEMTPDVLHEVVAVGVTDLFGNAVLGPYDRATFTGFRPARPERRRFDLWRMLPKHNRRDDHTGDLFRFVACLQEVTDLLLADVDRWPDIFDLERAPEAFVDLILRDLGNPFPFELDAMGKRRLASVLVEMYRQKGTAKGIQNAIRFFLGIDISAITPFNADTLYLGESLLGVDWVLGPSDRFARYAFNVEVARILTDRERQQLRAIVEYLKPAHTHFVDLVEPLPPVLPNHWELGLSDLGETTDLH
;
A
#
# COMPACT_ATOMS: atom_id res chain seq x y z
N MET A 1 16.98 63.57 27.38
CA MET A 1 16.64 62.30 26.70
C MET A 1 15.28 62.47 26.08
N SER A 2 15.22 62.57 24.75
CA SER A 2 13.97 62.72 23.98
C SER A 2 13.41 61.34 23.68
N THR A 3 12.27 61.01 24.28
CA THR A 3 11.49 59.80 23.99
C THR A 3 10.79 59.97 22.65
N LEU A 4 11.13 59.10 21.70
CA LEU A 4 10.46 58.97 20.41
C LEU A 4 9.21 58.11 20.63
N GLU A 5 8.01 58.71 20.56
CA GLU A 5 6.78 57.91 20.49
C GLU A 5 6.59 57.40 19.07
N LEU A 6 6.48 56.07 18.95
CA LEU A 6 6.10 55.42 17.71
C LEU A 6 4.57 55.49 17.55
N PRO A 7 4.05 55.68 16.32
CA PRO A 7 2.62 55.74 16.09
C PRO A 7 1.96 54.41 16.47
N ALA A 8 1.07 54.45 17.46
CA ALA A 8 0.24 53.32 17.84
C ALA A 8 -1.08 53.36 17.06
N LEU A 9 -1.38 52.25 16.37
CA LEU A 9 -2.69 51.99 15.77
C LEU A 9 -3.64 51.53 16.87
N TYR A 10 -4.64 52.35 17.19
CA TYR A 10 -5.72 51.96 18.08
C TYR A 10 -6.91 51.51 17.24
N VAL A 11 -7.26 50.23 17.34
CA VAL A 11 -8.46 49.66 16.73
C VAL A 11 -9.62 49.88 17.70
N ASP A 12 -10.48 50.84 17.37
CA ASP A 12 -11.57 51.28 18.25
C ASP A 12 -12.77 50.32 18.23
N SER A 13 -13.01 49.65 17.09
CA SER A 13 -13.92 48.51 17.01
C SER A 13 -13.61 47.61 15.82
N VAL A 14 -13.84 46.31 15.99
CA VAL A 14 -13.87 45.32 14.92
C VAL A 14 -15.30 44.84 14.80
N ALA A 15 -15.99 45.22 13.74
CA ALA A 15 -17.35 44.76 13.45
C ALA A 15 -17.34 43.83 12.24
N LEU A 16 -17.91 42.64 12.41
CA LEU A 16 -18.16 41.70 11.32
C LEU A 16 -19.47 42.11 10.63
N VAL A 17 -19.38 42.77 9.47
CA VAL A 17 -20.55 43.04 8.62
C VAL A 17 -20.80 41.81 7.76
N VAL A 18 -21.57 40.85 8.28
CA VAL A 18 -22.11 39.77 7.46
C VAL A 18 -23.40 40.29 6.84
N THR A 19 -23.37 40.66 5.57
CA THR A 19 -24.61 40.80 4.80
C THR A 19 -25.20 39.41 4.66
N THR A 20 -26.22 39.09 5.47
CA THR A 20 -26.93 37.81 5.35
C THR A 20 -27.60 37.78 3.97
N PRO A 21 -27.34 36.76 3.13
CA PRO A 21 -28.04 36.61 1.86
C PRO A 21 -29.54 36.53 2.13
N ARG A 22 -30.32 37.33 1.39
CA ARG A 22 -31.75 37.51 1.63
C ARG A 22 -32.54 36.22 1.36
N LEU A 23 -32.32 35.63 0.19
CA LEU A 23 -32.89 34.34 -0.21
C LEU A 23 -31.81 33.26 -0.11
N VAL A 24 -32.08 32.18 0.63
CA VAL A 24 -31.11 31.11 0.88
C VAL A 24 -31.70 29.72 0.64
N LEU A 25 -30.84 28.79 0.21
CA LEU A 25 -31.15 27.37 0.08
C LEU A 25 -30.63 26.60 1.29
N VAL A 26 -31.54 26.03 2.06
CA VAL A 26 -31.25 25.30 3.31
C VAL A 26 -31.95 23.93 3.32
N ASN A 27 -31.68 23.13 4.36
CA ASN A 27 -32.31 21.82 4.57
C ASN A 27 -32.24 20.91 3.34
N ARG A 28 -31.08 20.93 2.66
CA ARG A 28 -30.77 20.07 1.51
C ARG A 28 -30.52 18.65 2.00
N ASP A 29 -31.35 17.74 1.53
CA ASP A 29 -31.25 16.31 1.79
C ASP A 29 -31.52 15.58 0.48
N PRO A 30 -30.50 15.04 -0.20
CA PRO A 30 -29.11 14.90 0.26
C PRO A 30 -28.33 16.21 0.36
N SER A 31 -27.32 16.23 1.22
CA SER A 31 -26.43 17.37 1.45
C SER A 31 -25.43 17.58 0.30
N PRO A 32 -24.96 18.83 0.08
CA PRO A 32 -23.89 19.10 -0.89
C PRO A 32 -22.63 18.28 -0.61
N GLY A 33 -22.18 17.52 -1.60
CA GLY A 33 -21.00 16.66 -1.51
C GLY A 33 -21.24 15.35 -0.74
N GLU A 34 -22.48 15.04 -0.35
CA GLU A 34 -22.81 13.76 0.30
C GLU A 34 -22.54 12.58 -0.65
N SER A 35 -22.05 11.48 -0.10
CA SER A 35 -21.74 10.24 -0.83
C SER A 35 -22.41 9.05 -0.18
N GLY A 36 -22.82 8.07 -0.98
CA GLY A 36 -23.52 6.89 -0.46
C GLY A 36 -25.01 7.12 -0.25
N VAL A 37 -25.60 8.07 -0.98
CA VAL A 37 -27.03 8.36 -0.91
C VAL A 37 -27.82 7.17 -1.45
N PRO A 38 -28.83 6.65 -0.73
CA PRO A 38 -29.65 5.54 -1.21
C PRO A 38 -30.26 5.79 -2.60
N ILE A 39 -30.32 4.76 -3.45
CA ILE A 39 -30.87 4.89 -4.81
C ILE A 39 -32.34 5.34 -4.85
N ASP A 40 -33.08 5.13 -3.76
CA ASP A 40 -34.49 5.50 -3.58
C ASP A 40 -34.70 6.75 -2.72
N ALA A 41 -33.63 7.50 -2.43
CA ALA A 41 -33.72 8.72 -1.64
C ALA A 41 -34.57 9.79 -2.31
N THR A 42 -35.34 10.51 -1.49
CA THR A 42 -35.97 11.77 -1.90
C THR A 42 -34.93 12.88 -2.00
N ILE A 43 -35.17 13.87 -2.86
CA ILE A 43 -34.39 15.10 -2.95
C ILE A 43 -35.23 16.23 -2.36
N ALA A 44 -34.96 16.58 -1.10
CA ALA A 44 -35.63 17.63 -0.35
C ALA A 44 -34.75 18.88 -0.24
N LEU A 45 -35.38 20.03 -0.37
CA LEU A 45 -34.74 21.33 -0.21
C LEU A 45 -35.74 22.38 0.27
N GLU A 46 -35.24 23.42 0.91
CA GLU A 46 -36.05 24.53 1.40
C GLU A 46 -35.44 25.86 1.01
N LEU A 47 -36.24 26.69 0.36
CA LEU A 47 -35.93 28.09 0.09
C LEU A 47 -36.48 28.93 1.24
N VAL A 48 -35.68 29.83 1.78
CA VAL A 48 -36.06 30.71 2.89
C VAL A 48 -35.72 32.15 2.52
N ASP A 49 -36.72 33.04 2.55
CA ASP A 49 -36.48 34.48 2.63
C ASP A 49 -36.22 34.87 4.08
N THR A 50 -35.08 35.50 4.34
CA THR A 50 -34.73 36.05 5.66
C THR A 50 -35.27 37.47 5.86
N GLY A 51 -35.85 38.07 4.82
CA GLY A 51 -36.58 39.33 4.83
C GLY A 51 -38.10 39.16 4.90
N PRO A 52 -38.86 40.27 4.73
CA PRO A 52 -40.32 40.27 4.87
C PRO A 52 -41.11 39.95 3.59
N ASP A 53 -40.46 39.66 2.46
CA ASP A 53 -41.17 39.56 1.16
C ASP A 53 -41.70 38.14 0.91
N GLY A 54 -41.01 37.12 1.45
CA GLY A 54 -41.31 35.71 1.21
C GLY A 54 -40.79 35.20 -0.14
N VAL A 55 -40.92 33.90 -0.38
CA VAL A 55 -40.47 33.23 -1.60
C VAL A 55 -41.56 33.27 -2.69
N GLU A 56 -41.23 33.76 -3.88
CA GLU A 56 -42.13 33.79 -5.04
C GLU A 56 -42.19 32.42 -5.73
N ARG A 57 -43.17 31.60 -5.34
CA ARG A 57 -43.36 30.23 -5.83
C ARG A 57 -43.42 30.13 -7.36
N SER A 58 -44.06 31.08 -8.04
CA SER A 58 -44.20 31.04 -9.50
C SER A 58 -42.86 31.12 -10.24
N THR A 59 -41.82 31.70 -9.61
CA THR A 59 -40.47 31.82 -10.17
C THR A 59 -39.55 30.65 -9.80
N ALA A 60 -39.95 29.83 -8.82
CA ALA A 60 -39.11 28.76 -8.31
C ALA A 60 -39.04 27.59 -9.31
N ARG A 61 -37.81 27.15 -9.57
CA ARG A 61 -37.47 26.06 -10.50
C ARG A 61 -36.39 25.17 -9.91
N VAL A 62 -36.56 23.86 -10.06
CA VAL A 62 -35.54 22.87 -9.69
C VAL A 62 -35.27 21.97 -10.88
N TRP A 63 -33.99 21.81 -11.21
CA TRP A 63 -33.52 20.85 -12.21
C TRP A 63 -32.66 19.77 -11.57
N ILE A 64 -32.84 18.54 -12.02
CA ILE A 64 -32.03 17.37 -11.67
C ILE A 64 -31.34 16.90 -12.94
N ASP A 65 -30.01 16.95 -12.99
CA ASP A 65 -29.19 16.64 -14.16
C ASP A 65 -29.65 17.38 -15.43
N GLY A 66 -30.05 18.64 -15.27
CA GLY A 66 -30.55 19.50 -16.34
C GLY A 66 -32.00 19.22 -16.76
N VAL A 67 -32.66 18.19 -16.21
CA VAL A 67 -34.08 17.91 -16.42
C VAL A 67 -34.90 18.70 -15.42
N LEU A 68 -35.89 19.45 -15.90
CA LEU A 68 -36.79 20.24 -15.04
C LEU A 68 -37.65 19.29 -14.19
N ALA A 69 -37.47 19.33 -12.87
CA ALA A 69 -38.14 18.47 -11.90
C ALA A 69 -39.28 19.16 -11.15
N PHE A 70 -39.15 20.48 -10.94
CA PHE A 70 -40.19 21.32 -10.34
C PHE A 70 -40.29 22.67 -11.04
N ASP A 71 -41.52 23.06 -11.36
CA ASP A 71 -41.91 24.35 -11.95
C ASP A 71 -43.09 24.94 -11.19
N GLY A 72 -42.83 25.89 -10.29
CA GLY A 72 -43.88 26.49 -9.45
C GLY A 72 -44.88 27.38 -10.20
N SER A 73 -44.76 27.56 -11.52
CA SER A 73 -45.79 28.21 -12.35
C SER A 73 -46.67 27.24 -13.12
N ALA A 74 -46.27 25.97 -13.18
CA ALA A 74 -46.95 24.94 -13.95
C ALA A 74 -48.02 24.24 -13.12
N VAL A 75 -48.97 23.60 -13.80
CA VAL A 75 -49.96 22.71 -13.18
C VAL A 75 -50.02 21.43 -14.00
N PRO A 76 -49.57 20.27 -13.47
CA PRO A 76 -48.94 20.07 -12.16
C PRO A 76 -47.52 20.69 -12.07
N GLU A 77 -47.13 21.12 -10.87
CA GLU A 77 -45.83 21.76 -10.62
C GLU A 77 -44.66 20.76 -10.62
N LEU A 78 -44.91 19.50 -10.23
CA LEU A 78 -43.90 18.44 -10.21
C LEU A 78 -43.88 17.70 -11.53
N ALA A 79 -42.69 17.49 -12.08
CA ALA A 79 -42.51 16.65 -13.24
C ALA A 79 -42.87 15.18 -12.91
N PRO A 80 -43.51 14.42 -13.82
CA PRO A 80 -43.94 13.05 -13.56
C PRO A 80 -42.82 12.11 -13.07
N ALA A 81 -41.57 12.32 -13.50
CA ALA A 81 -40.43 11.50 -13.10
C ALA A 81 -40.02 11.68 -11.62
N PHE A 82 -40.44 12.78 -10.98
CA PHE A 82 -40.10 13.15 -9.60
C PHE A 82 -41.33 13.29 -8.69
N ALA A 83 -42.50 12.90 -9.20
CA ALA A 83 -43.79 12.95 -8.49
C ALA A 83 -44.13 11.60 -7.83
N GLY A 84 -43.15 10.93 -7.23
CA GLY A 84 -43.36 9.69 -6.49
C GLY A 84 -44.19 9.89 -5.21
N PRO A 85 -44.52 8.80 -4.49
CA PRO A 85 -45.45 8.85 -3.34
C PRO A 85 -45.02 9.73 -2.16
N LEU A 86 -43.72 10.01 -2.01
CA LEU A 86 -43.17 10.89 -0.96
C LEU A 86 -42.97 12.34 -1.43
N ALA A 87 -43.27 12.65 -2.70
CA ALA A 87 -43.12 13.99 -3.23
C ALA A 87 -44.14 14.94 -2.59
N SER A 88 -43.70 16.14 -2.22
CA SER A 88 -44.56 17.15 -1.62
C SER A 88 -44.02 18.55 -1.83
N VAL A 89 -44.92 19.54 -1.89
CA VAL A 89 -44.56 20.96 -1.96
C VAL A 89 -45.36 21.70 -0.91
N THR A 90 -44.69 22.41 -0.02
CA THR A 90 -45.31 23.17 1.07
C THR A 90 -44.75 24.57 1.10
N GLN A 91 -45.61 25.57 1.19
CA GLN A 91 -45.23 26.97 1.26
C GLN A 91 -45.77 27.59 2.55
N THR A 92 -44.94 28.36 3.23
CA THR A 92 -45.32 29.21 4.38
C THR A 92 -45.23 30.69 3.98
N THR A 93 -45.27 31.61 4.94
CA THR A 93 -45.05 33.04 4.65
C THR A 93 -43.67 33.29 4.05
N ASP A 94 -42.65 32.63 4.61
CA ASP A 94 -41.25 32.97 4.34
C ASP A 94 -40.48 31.81 3.71
N THR A 95 -41.09 30.61 3.61
CA THR A 95 -40.42 29.42 3.11
C THR A 95 -41.17 28.69 2.01
N LEU A 96 -40.41 28.04 1.11
CA LEU A 96 -40.92 27.10 0.12
C LEU A 96 -40.10 25.81 0.23
N ARG A 97 -40.73 24.75 0.73
CA ARG A 97 -40.14 23.41 0.82
C ARG A 97 -40.60 22.56 -0.35
N VAL A 98 -39.63 22.01 -1.08
CA VAL A 98 -39.84 21.12 -2.22
C VAL A 98 -39.20 19.77 -1.90
N VAL A 99 -40.00 18.71 -1.94
CA VAL A 99 -39.56 17.33 -1.82
C VAL A 99 -39.86 16.63 -3.14
N LEU A 100 -38.80 16.27 -3.85
CA LEU A 100 -38.85 15.48 -5.08
C LEU A 100 -38.65 14.01 -4.71
N HIS A 101 -39.48 13.13 -5.26
CA HIS A 101 -39.32 11.69 -5.09
C HIS A 101 -39.19 11.02 -6.45
N PRO A 102 -37.97 10.62 -6.87
CA PRO A 102 -37.76 9.90 -8.12
C PRO A 102 -38.67 8.68 -8.23
N VAL A 103 -39.40 8.55 -9.34
CA VAL A 103 -40.28 7.39 -9.58
C VAL A 103 -39.48 6.17 -10.01
N ALA A 104 -38.34 6.40 -10.68
CA ALA A 104 -37.33 5.38 -10.93
C ALA A 104 -36.14 5.60 -9.98
N PRO A 105 -35.50 4.54 -9.47
CA PRO A 105 -34.31 4.68 -8.64
C PRO A 105 -33.21 5.47 -9.36
N LEU A 106 -32.48 6.27 -8.59
CA LEU A 106 -31.29 6.96 -9.06
C LEU A 106 -30.24 5.92 -9.52
N ALA A 107 -29.49 6.27 -10.56
CA ALA A 107 -28.46 5.38 -11.07
C ALA A 107 -27.33 5.22 -10.05
N SER A 108 -26.87 3.99 -9.85
CA SER A 108 -25.79 3.68 -8.91
C SER A 108 -24.50 4.41 -9.28
N LEU A 109 -23.77 4.90 -8.26
CA LEU A 109 -22.54 5.69 -8.39
C LEU A 109 -22.67 6.97 -9.23
N ALA A 110 -23.90 7.36 -9.60
CA ALA A 110 -24.13 8.58 -10.34
C ALA A 110 -23.88 9.81 -9.46
N THR A 111 -23.25 10.83 -10.04
CA THR A 111 -23.23 12.17 -9.45
C THR A 111 -24.47 12.91 -9.93
N VAL A 112 -25.39 13.20 -9.02
CA VAL A 112 -26.64 13.90 -9.32
C VAL A 112 -26.44 15.39 -9.07
N HIS A 113 -26.70 16.22 -10.09
CA HIS A 113 -26.61 17.66 -10.01
C HIS A 113 -28.00 18.30 -9.81
N VAL A 114 -28.14 19.06 -8.73
CA VAL A 114 -29.36 19.80 -8.39
C VAL A 114 -29.11 21.29 -8.62
N ARG A 115 -29.91 21.91 -9.49
CA ARG A 115 -29.91 23.36 -9.69
C ARG A 115 -31.23 23.94 -9.20
N VAL A 116 -31.17 25.00 -8.40
CA VAL A 116 -32.34 25.68 -7.83
C VAL A 116 -32.29 27.16 -8.22
N LEU A 117 -33.35 27.63 -8.86
CA LEU A 117 -33.55 29.04 -9.19
C LEU A 117 -34.81 29.54 -8.51
N ALA A 118 -34.75 30.68 -7.83
CA ALA A 118 -35.91 31.30 -7.20
C ALA A 118 -35.74 32.82 -7.03
N GLN A 119 -36.84 33.53 -6.77
CA GLN A 119 -36.85 34.94 -6.41
C GLN A 119 -37.74 35.18 -5.19
N THR A 120 -37.53 36.30 -4.49
CA THR A 120 -38.50 36.78 -3.50
C THR A 120 -39.70 37.44 -4.17
N VAL A 121 -40.82 37.57 -3.45
CA VAL A 121 -41.97 38.33 -3.94
C VAL A 121 -41.53 39.77 -4.24
N GLY A 122 -41.94 40.30 -5.41
CA GLY A 122 -41.49 41.62 -5.87
C GLY A 122 -40.05 41.68 -6.41
N GLY A 123 -39.33 40.54 -6.44
CA GLY A 123 -38.04 40.41 -7.14
C GLY A 123 -36.86 41.09 -6.44
N ALA A 124 -36.96 41.36 -5.14
CA ALA A 124 -35.93 42.07 -4.38
C ALA A 124 -34.65 41.24 -4.13
N ALA A 125 -34.73 39.91 -4.21
CA ALA A 125 -33.57 39.03 -4.28
C ALA A 125 -33.82 37.84 -5.23
N SER A 126 -32.73 37.29 -5.77
CA SER A 126 -32.73 36.10 -6.63
C SER A 126 -31.66 35.11 -6.20
N LEU A 127 -31.94 33.83 -6.41
CA LEU A 127 -31.06 32.70 -6.13
C LEU A 127 -30.88 31.88 -7.41
N ASP A 128 -29.64 31.45 -7.67
CA ASP A 128 -29.30 30.41 -8.65
C ASP A 128 -28.14 29.60 -8.06
N GLU A 129 -28.48 28.50 -7.38
CA GLU A 129 -27.51 27.63 -6.73
C GLU A 129 -27.46 26.26 -7.41
N VAL A 130 -26.26 25.69 -7.48
CA VAL A 130 -26.03 24.32 -7.94
C VAL A 130 -25.28 23.57 -6.86
N TYR A 131 -25.75 22.37 -6.53
CA TYR A 131 -25.01 21.43 -5.69
C TYR A 131 -25.13 20.02 -6.27
N SER A 132 -24.33 19.10 -5.75
CA SER A 132 -24.37 17.70 -6.18
C SER A 132 -24.13 16.75 -5.02
N PHE A 133 -24.55 15.50 -5.20
CA PHE A 133 -24.29 14.38 -4.30
C PHE A 133 -24.02 13.11 -5.13
N VAL A 134 -23.47 12.08 -4.48
CA VAL A 134 -23.11 10.81 -5.11
C VAL A 134 -23.97 9.69 -4.53
N VAL A 135 -24.64 8.97 -5.43
CA VAL A 135 -25.50 7.83 -5.10
C VAL A 135 -24.66 6.62 -4.67
N GLU A 136 -25.21 5.78 -3.80
CA GLU A 136 -24.57 4.54 -3.34
C GLU A 136 -24.17 3.61 -4.50
N ASP A 137 -23.09 2.86 -4.26
CA ASP A 137 -22.64 1.84 -5.18
C ASP A 137 -23.39 0.53 -4.95
N ARG A 138 -24.03 0.03 -6.01
CA ARG A 138 -24.78 -1.21 -6.12
C ARG A 138 -24.28 -2.05 -7.29
N THR A 139 -23.22 -1.60 -7.95
CA THR A 139 -22.66 -2.30 -9.11
C THR A 139 -21.83 -3.46 -8.59
N ALA A 140 -22.16 -4.66 -9.05
CA ALA A 140 -21.40 -5.85 -8.67
C ALA A 140 -20.11 -5.95 -9.51
N PRO A 141 -18.96 -6.26 -8.88
CA PRO A 141 -17.71 -6.51 -9.58
C PRO A 141 -17.79 -7.73 -10.50
N ARG A 142 -17.00 -7.71 -11.57
CA ARG A 142 -16.97 -8.75 -12.60
C ARG A 142 -15.57 -9.30 -12.78
N VAL A 143 -15.48 -10.62 -12.93
CA VAL A 143 -14.23 -11.28 -13.35
C VAL A 143 -13.98 -10.95 -14.83
N VAL A 144 -12.89 -10.24 -15.10
CA VAL A 144 -12.47 -9.85 -16.46
C VAL A 144 -11.69 -10.97 -17.13
N GLY A 145 -10.91 -11.74 -16.36
CA GLY A 145 -10.11 -12.82 -16.91
C GLY A 145 -9.24 -13.51 -15.87
N ALA A 146 -8.59 -14.60 -16.28
CA ALA A 146 -7.62 -15.31 -15.47
C ALA A 146 -6.41 -15.73 -16.31
N GLN A 147 -5.25 -15.87 -15.67
CA GLN A 147 -4.01 -16.28 -16.32
C GLN A 147 -3.13 -17.05 -15.34
N ALA A 148 -2.58 -18.20 -15.76
CA ALA A 148 -1.55 -18.88 -15.00
C ALA A 148 -0.20 -18.17 -15.17
N LEU A 149 0.42 -17.77 -14.06
CA LEU A 149 1.73 -17.10 -14.05
C LEU A 149 2.88 -18.07 -13.77
N ALA A 150 2.59 -19.15 -13.04
CA ALA A 150 3.52 -20.22 -12.71
C ALA A 150 2.74 -21.53 -12.48
N GLN A 151 3.44 -22.64 -12.26
CA GLN A 151 2.84 -23.96 -12.03
C GLN A 151 1.82 -24.00 -10.88
N LYS A 152 1.97 -23.14 -9.87
CA LYS A 152 1.06 -23.03 -8.71
C LYS A 152 0.47 -21.63 -8.51
N THR A 153 0.55 -20.76 -9.51
CA THR A 153 0.13 -19.35 -9.35
C THR A 153 -0.80 -18.94 -10.46
N VAL A 154 -1.99 -18.47 -10.10
CA VAL A 154 -3.00 -17.97 -11.02
C VAL A 154 -3.35 -16.54 -10.65
N ARG A 155 -3.36 -15.66 -11.63
CA ARG A 155 -3.85 -14.29 -11.51
C ARG A 155 -5.29 -14.24 -12.01
N VAL A 156 -6.18 -13.68 -11.21
CA VAL A 156 -7.57 -13.37 -11.57
C VAL A 156 -7.71 -11.85 -11.58
N GLY A 157 -8.25 -11.30 -12.67
CA GLY A 157 -8.49 -9.87 -12.81
C GLY A 157 -9.97 -9.55 -12.70
N PHE A 158 -10.28 -8.44 -12.04
CA PHE A 158 -11.59 -7.84 -11.90
C PHE A 158 -11.63 -6.47 -12.59
N ASP A 159 -12.83 -5.98 -12.91
CA ASP A 159 -13.03 -4.66 -13.52
C ASP A 159 -12.91 -3.51 -12.53
N GLU A 160 -12.95 -3.82 -11.23
CA GLU A 160 -12.79 -2.87 -10.13
C GLU A 160 -12.08 -3.49 -8.92
N PRO A 161 -11.66 -2.71 -7.91
CA PRO A 161 -11.05 -3.23 -6.69
C PRO A 161 -11.98 -4.14 -5.90
N VAL A 162 -11.45 -5.28 -5.42
CA VAL A 162 -12.23 -6.29 -4.69
C VAL A 162 -11.68 -6.58 -3.31
N LEU A 163 -12.52 -7.18 -2.47
CA LEU A 163 -12.22 -7.73 -1.16
C LEU A 163 -12.57 -9.23 -1.15
N VAL A 164 -11.77 -10.00 -0.41
CA VAL A 164 -11.99 -11.44 -0.20
C VAL A 164 -12.31 -11.65 1.28
N PRO A 165 -13.58 -11.49 1.70
CA PRO A 165 -13.98 -11.63 3.10
C PRO A 165 -13.88 -13.07 3.59
N SER A 166 -13.97 -13.27 4.91
CA SER A 166 -13.98 -14.61 5.51
C SER A 166 -15.16 -15.44 4.97
N GLY A 167 -14.86 -16.56 4.31
CA GLY A 167 -15.86 -17.41 3.65
C GLY A 167 -15.91 -17.27 2.13
N ALA A 168 -15.26 -16.24 1.56
CA ALA A 168 -15.01 -16.18 0.13
C ALA A 168 -14.02 -17.28 -0.30
N SER A 169 -14.21 -17.82 -1.50
CA SER A 169 -13.36 -18.87 -2.04
C SER A 169 -13.27 -18.80 -3.56
N PHE A 170 -12.26 -19.45 -4.11
CA PHE A 170 -12.08 -19.60 -5.54
C PHE A 170 -12.08 -21.09 -5.87
N LEU A 171 -13.00 -21.50 -6.76
CA LEU A 171 -13.12 -22.88 -7.21
C LEU A 171 -12.48 -23.00 -8.58
N LEU A 172 -11.50 -23.90 -8.72
CA LEU A 172 -10.86 -24.19 -9.99
C LEU A 172 -11.31 -25.57 -10.47
N THR A 173 -11.81 -25.64 -11.71
CA THR A 173 -12.25 -26.89 -12.32
C THR A 173 -11.56 -27.07 -13.68
N PRO A 174 -10.84 -28.18 -13.91
CA PRO A 174 -10.31 -28.47 -15.23
C PRO A 174 -11.45 -28.79 -16.21
N LYS A 175 -11.37 -28.23 -17.41
CA LYS A 175 -12.29 -28.47 -18.54
C LYS A 175 -11.72 -29.45 -19.57
N GLY A 176 -10.49 -29.90 -19.37
CA GLY A 176 -9.81 -30.91 -20.19
C GLY A 176 -9.32 -32.10 -19.37
N ALA A 177 -8.88 -33.15 -20.05
CA ALA A 177 -8.28 -34.34 -19.45
C ALA A 177 -7.10 -34.82 -20.32
N PRO A 178 -6.06 -35.45 -19.73
CA PRO A 178 -5.85 -35.67 -18.29
C PRO A 178 -5.56 -34.35 -17.56
N ALA A 179 -5.98 -34.25 -16.29
CA ALA A 179 -5.75 -33.09 -15.47
C ALA A 179 -5.69 -33.47 -13.98
N VAL A 180 -4.77 -32.84 -13.25
CA VAL A 180 -4.69 -32.92 -11.80
C VAL A 180 -5.72 -31.96 -11.19
N SER A 181 -6.46 -32.43 -10.19
CA SER A 181 -7.34 -31.57 -9.41
C SER A 181 -6.51 -30.62 -8.56
N VAL A 182 -6.80 -29.32 -8.66
CA VAL A 182 -6.12 -28.27 -7.89
C VAL A 182 -7.08 -27.61 -6.90
N THR A 183 -6.57 -27.20 -5.75
CA THR A 183 -7.30 -26.39 -4.78
C THR A 183 -6.51 -25.12 -4.46
N VAL A 184 -7.22 -24.08 -4.02
CA VAL A 184 -6.59 -22.81 -3.65
C VAL A 184 -6.10 -22.89 -2.21
N ALA A 185 -4.78 -22.83 -2.05
CA ALA A 185 -4.09 -22.84 -0.76
C ALA A 185 -3.88 -21.44 -0.17
N GLY A 186 -3.85 -20.41 -1.01
CA GLY A 186 -3.65 -19.03 -0.57
C GLY A 186 -4.22 -18.02 -1.56
N VAL A 187 -4.59 -16.85 -1.03
CA VAL A 187 -5.16 -15.74 -1.80
C VAL A 187 -4.47 -14.45 -1.35
N ASN A 188 -3.96 -13.68 -2.30
CA ASN A 188 -3.45 -12.33 -2.07
C ASN A 188 -4.20 -11.35 -2.98
N VAL A 189 -4.63 -10.21 -2.43
CA VAL A 189 -5.48 -9.24 -3.11
C VAL A 189 -4.71 -7.93 -3.30
N GLU A 190 -4.64 -7.47 -4.54
CA GLU A 190 -3.93 -6.26 -4.95
C GLU A 190 -4.87 -5.40 -5.81
N GLY A 191 -5.77 -4.65 -5.16
CA GLY A 191 -6.77 -3.84 -5.84
C GLY A 191 -7.74 -4.70 -6.64
N SER A 192 -7.74 -4.56 -7.96
CA SER A 192 -8.57 -5.35 -8.88
C SER A 192 -7.94 -6.68 -9.31
N ILE A 193 -6.79 -7.03 -8.75
CA ILE A 193 -6.07 -8.26 -9.08
C ILE A 193 -6.06 -9.17 -7.86
N VAL A 194 -6.38 -10.45 -8.06
CA VAL A 194 -6.27 -11.48 -7.05
C VAL A 194 -5.25 -12.53 -7.51
N LEU A 195 -4.22 -12.74 -6.71
CA LEU A 195 -3.20 -13.77 -6.90
C LEU A 195 -3.56 -14.99 -6.05
N LEU A 196 -3.85 -16.10 -6.74
CA LEU A 196 -4.14 -17.39 -6.14
C LEU A 196 -2.88 -18.24 -6.10
N THR A 197 -2.59 -18.82 -4.93
CA THR A 197 -1.59 -19.87 -4.75
C THR A 197 -2.31 -21.21 -4.64
N LEU A 198 -1.91 -22.16 -5.48
CA LEU A 198 -2.48 -23.50 -5.51
C LEU A 198 -1.72 -24.45 -4.60
N ASP A 199 -2.40 -25.49 -4.11
CA ASP A 199 -1.81 -26.57 -3.30
C ASP A 199 -0.82 -27.43 -4.11
N THR A 200 -1.19 -27.76 -5.34
CA THR A 200 -0.45 -28.60 -6.27
C THR A 200 -0.22 -27.91 -7.61
N GLU A 201 0.69 -28.47 -8.40
CA GLU A 201 0.99 -27.97 -9.74
C GLU A 201 -0.18 -28.24 -10.67
N MET A 202 -0.62 -27.21 -11.38
CA MET A 202 -1.67 -27.35 -12.38
C MET A 202 -1.14 -28.08 -13.61
N THR A 203 -1.98 -28.90 -14.24
CA THR A 203 -1.60 -29.58 -15.48
C THR A 203 -1.37 -28.57 -16.61
N PRO A 204 -0.19 -28.58 -17.26
CA PRO A 204 0.12 -27.67 -18.36
C PRO A 204 -0.87 -27.75 -19.52
N ASP A 205 -1.20 -26.61 -20.11
CA ASP A 205 -2.06 -26.43 -21.30
C ASP A 205 -3.51 -26.93 -21.20
N VAL A 206 -3.89 -27.51 -20.06
CA VAL A 206 -5.28 -27.84 -19.79
C VAL A 206 -6.06 -26.55 -19.53
N LEU A 207 -7.21 -26.41 -20.18
CA LEU A 207 -8.13 -25.32 -19.91
C LEU A 207 -8.76 -25.51 -18.53
N HIS A 208 -8.65 -24.50 -17.67
CA HIS A 208 -9.26 -24.44 -16.35
C HIS A 208 -10.32 -23.33 -16.34
N GLU A 209 -11.38 -23.52 -15.56
CA GLU A 209 -12.32 -22.47 -15.18
C GLU A 209 -12.09 -22.12 -13.72
N VAL A 210 -11.97 -20.83 -13.43
CA VAL A 210 -11.99 -20.29 -12.07
C VAL A 210 -13.34 -19.64 -11.83
N VAL A 211 -13.95 -19.91 -10.66
CA VAL A 211 -15.18 -19.28 -10.20
C VAL A 211 -14.91 -18.61 -8.86
N ALA A 212 -15.17 -17.30 -8.79
CA ALA A 212 -15.09 -16.50 -7.57
C ALA A 212 -16.41 -16.60 -6.80
N VAL A 213 -16.35 -17.01 -5.53
CA VAL A 213 -17.52 -17.19 -4.67
C VAL A 213 -17.39 -16.31 -3.44
N GLY A 214 -18.36 -15.44 -3.18
CA GLY A 214 -18.40 -14.59 -1.99
C GLY A 214 -17.38 -13.44 -1.99
N VAL A 215 -16.71 -13.18 -3.11
CA VAL A 215 -15.86 -11.99 -3.31
C VAL A 215 -16.76 -10.76 -3.43
N THR A 216 -16.37 -9.64 -2.83
CA THR A 216 -17.14 -8.38 -2.88
C THR A 216 -16.28 -7.24 -3.39
N ASP A 217 -16.87 -6.11 -3.74
CA ASP A 217 -16.15 -4.84 -3.90
C ASP A 217 -15.86 -4.18 -2.52
N LEU A 218 -15.44 -2.91 -2.55
CA LEU A 218 -15.23 -2.08 -1.35
C LEU A 218 -16.53 -1.62 -0.67
N PHE A 219 -17.67 -1.71 -1.36
CA PHE A 219 -18.99 -1.25 -0.91
C PHE A 219 -19.92 -2.40 -0.47
N GLY A 220 -19.45 -3.65 -0.55
CA GLY A 220 -20.16 -4.85 -0.12
C GLY A 220 -21.00 -5.52 -1.21
N ASN A 221 -20.90 -5.09 -2.48
CA ASN A 221 -21.56 -5.76 -3.59
C ASN A 221 -20.81 -7.04 -3.96
N ALA A 222 -21.51 -8.17 -3.92
CA ALA A 222 -20.91 -9.46 -4.24
C ALA A 222 -20.72 -9.65 -5.75
N VAL A 223 -19.63 -10.32 -6.14
CA VAL A 223 -19.46 -10.87 -7.49
C VAL A 223 -20.54 -11.92 -7.73
N LEU A 224 -21.28 -11.80 -8.83
CA LEU A 224 -22.40 -12.68 -9.15
C LEU A 224 -22.26 -13.31 -10.54
N GLY A 225 -22.79 -14.52 -10.67
CA GLY A 225 -22.93 -15.19 -11.97
C GLY A 225 -23.85 -14.39 -12.91
N PRO A 226 -23.57 -14.39 -14.23
CA PRO A 226 -22.57 -15.19 -14.94
C PRO A 226 -21.16 -14.57 -14.99
N TYR A 227 -20.94 -13.42 -14.36
CA TYR A 227 -19.68 -12.67 -14.40
C TYR A 227 -18.70 -13.07 -13.28
N ASP A 228 -18.96 -14.18 -12.61
CA ASP A 228 -18.20 -14.75 -11.50
C ASP A 228 -17.06 -15.67 -11.95
N ARG A 229 -16.84 -15.81 -13.25
CA ARG A 229 -15.98 -16.85 -13.82
C ARG A 229 -15.07 -16.36 -14.93
N ALA A 230 -13.92 -17.02 -15.04
CA ALA A 230 -13.03 -16.88 -16.18
C ALA A 230 -12.39 -18.23 -16.54
N THR A 231 -11.89 -18.34 -17.76
CA THR A 231 -11.11 -19.51 -18.21
C THR A 231 -9.67 -19.12 -18.48
N PHE A 232 -8.75 -20.06 -18.25
CA PHE A 232 -7.33 -19.87 -18.49
C PHE A 232 -6.66 -21.20 -18.82
N THR A 233 -5.54 -21.16 -19.52
CA THR A 233 -4.74 -22.36 -19.81
C THR A 233 -3.70 -22.60 -18.72
N GLY A 234 -3.52 -23.87 -18.34
CA GLY A 234 -2.52 -24.27 -17.37
C GLY A 234 -1.11 -23.87 -17.79
N PHE A 235 -0.29 -23.45 -16.82
CA PHE A 235 1.04 -22.92 -17.09
C PHE A 235 1.95 -23.99 -17.72
N ARG A 236 2.52 -23.67 -18.89
CA ARG A 236 3.56 -24.48 -19.53
C ARG A 236 4.94 -23.89 -19.22
N PRO A 237 5.80 -24.59 -18.48
CA PRO A 237 7.18 -24.16 -18.28
C PRO A 237 7.93 -23.96 -19.59
N ALA A 238 8.88 -23.02 -19.60
CA ALA A 238 9.77 -22.84 -20.73
C ALA A 238 10.59 -24.12 -20.95
N ARG A 239 10.70 -24.55 -22.21
CA ARG A 239 11.48 -25.73 -22.60
C ARG A 239 12.42 -25.37 -23.75
N PRO A 240 13.63 -25.95 -23.80
CA PRO A 240 14.53 -25.76 -24.93
C PRO A 240 13.87 -26.15 -26.25
N GLU A 241 13.92 -25.29 -27.26
CA GLU A 241 13.25 -25.51 -28.56
C GLU A 241 13.67 -26.82 -29.25
N ARG A 242 14.91 -27.26 -29.02
CA ARG A 242 15.47 -28.47 -29.61
C ARG A 242 15.11 -29.75 -28.85
N ARG A 243 14.49 -29.67 -27.67
CA ARG A 243 14.15 -30.85 -26.86
C ARG A 243 13.10 -31.70 -27.57
N ARG A 244 13.44 -32.97 -27.82
CA ARG A 244 12.55 -33.99 -28.37
C ARG A 244 12.39 -35.14 -27.39
N PHE A 245 11.60 -34.92 -26.34
CA PHE A 245 11.30 -35.91 -25.32
C PHE A 245 9.79 -36.18 -25.30
N ASP A 246 9.33 -36.97 -26.27
CA ASP A 246 7.92 -37.34 -26.45
C ASP A 246 7.78 -38.86 -26.26
N LEU A 247 7.28 -39.27 -25.10
CA LEU A 247 7.13 -40.66 -24.68
C LEU A 247 6.26 -41.46 -25.65
N TRP A 248 5.23 -40.86 -26.21
CA TRP A 248 4.38 -41.52 -27.20
C TRP A 248 5.19 -41.89 -28.45
N ARG A 249 6.04 -40.98 -28.94
CA ARG A 249 6.90 -41.25 -30.10
C ARG A 249 8.01 -42.25 -29.80
N MET A 250 8.44 -42.36 -28.55
CA MET A 250 9.42 -43.35 -28.10
C MET A 250 8.85 -44.78 -28.07
N LEU A 251 7.52 -44.94 -28.02
CA LEU A 251 6.91 -46.27 -28.11
C LEU A 251 7.05 -46.89 -29.51
N PRO A 252 7.24 -48.23 -29.57
CA PRO A 252 7.21 -48.97 -30.82
C PRO A 252 5.94 -48.68 -31.63
N LYS A 253 6.08 -48.60 -32.96
CA LYS A 253 4.97 -48.23 -33.85
C LYS A 253 3.77 -49.19 -33.75
N HIS A 254 3.99 -50.49 -33.48
CA HIS A 254 2.91 -51.46 -33.36
C HIS A 254 2.00 -51.16 -32.16
N ASN A 255 2.57 -50.90 -30.97
CA ASN A 255 1.79 -50.52 -29.78
C ASN A 255 0.91 -49.29 -30.02
N ARG A 256 1.42 -48.30 -30.76
CA ARG A 256 0.64 -47.11 -31.10
C ARG A 256 -0.48 -47.36 -32.10
N ARG A 257 -0.26 -48.26 -33.06
CA ARG A 257 -1.25 -48.61 -34.08
C ARG A 257 -2.37 -49.46 -33.49
N ASP A 258 -2.03 -50.33 -32.55
CA ASP A 258 -2.95 -51.29 -31.96
C ASP A 258 -3.78 -50.64 -30.81
N ASP A 259 -3.49 -49.38 -30.43
CA ASP A 259 -4.29 -48.58 -29.49
C ASP A 259 -5.56 -48.01 -30.14
N HIS A 260 -6.54 -48.89 -30.37
CA HIS A 260 -7.82 -48.51 -30.96
C HIS A 260 -8.74 -47.75 -29.99
N THR A 261 -8.59 -47.95 -28.67
CA THR A 261 -9.42 -47.31 -27.65
C THR A 261 -8.88 -45.95 -27.21
N GLY A 262 -7.58 -45.69 -27.44
CA GLY A 262 -6.91 -44.46 -27.02
C GLY A 262 -6.46 -44.49 -25.55
N ASP A 263 -6.64 -45.61 -24.85
CA ASP A 263 -6.32 -45.72 -23.43
C ASP A 263 -4.81 -45.76 -23.21
N LEU A 264 -4.05 -46.39 -24.11
CA LEU A 264 -2.59 -46.37 -24.05
C LEU A 264 -2.08 -44.94 -24.26
N PHE A 265 -2.63 -44.21 -25.24
CA PHE A 265 -2.29 -42.80 -25.46
C PHE A 265 -2.57 -41.95 -24.23
N ARG A 266 -3.76 -42.07 -23.62
CA ARG A 266 -4.11 -41.32 -22.40
C ARG A 266 -3.18 -41.65 -21.23
N PHE A 267 -2.89 -42.93 -21.02
CA PHE A 267 -1.97 -43.36 -19.98
C PHE A 267 -0.56 -42.77 -20.18
N VAL A 268 -0.03 -42.83 -21.40
CA VAL A 268 1.27 -42.25 -21.75
C VAL A 268 1.26 -40.74 -21.61
N ALA A 269 0.16 -40.06 -21.93
CA ALA A 269 0.01 -38.62 -21.75
C ALA A 269 0.11 -38.22 -20.26
N CYS A 270 -0.48 -38.99 -19.34
CA CYS A 270 -0.29 -38.76 -17.90
C CYS A 270 1.18 -38.89 -17.47
N LEU A 271 1.91 -39.86 -18.03
CA LEU A 271 3.36 -40.01 -17.75
C LEU A 271 4.18 -38.88 -18.38
N GLN A 272 3.78 -38.41 -19.56
CA GLN A 272 4.43 -37.30 -20.26
C GLN A 272 4.36 -36.02 -19.43
N GLU A 273 3.22 -35.73 -18.80
CA GLU A 273 3.04 -34.58 -17.91
C GLU A 273 4.08 -34.57 -16.78
N VAL A 274 4.15 -35.65 -16.00
CA VAL A 274 5.12 -35.77 -14.89
C VAL A 274 6.55 -35.67 -15.41
N THR A 275 6.83 -36.26 -16.57
CA THR A 275 8.15 -36.21 -17.20
C THR A 275 8.52 -34.80 -17.65
N ASP A 276 7.59 -34.05 -18.22
CA ASP A 276 7.82 -32.66 -18.66
C ASP A 276 8.09 -31.73 -17.47
N LEU A 277 7.42 -31.94 -16.34
CA LEU A 277 7.68 -31.22 -15.09
C LEU A 277 9.10 -31.51 -14.57
N LEU A 278 9.48 -32.79 -14.48
CA LEU A 278 10.85 -33.19 -14.09
C LEU A 278 11.91 -32.62 -15.03
N LEU A 279 11.65 -32.64 -16.34
CA LEU A 279 12.56 -32.10 -17.33
C LEU A 279 12.70 -30.57 -17.24
N ALA A 280 11.66 -29.87 -16.80
CA ALA A 280 11.70 -28.44 -16.50
C ALA A 280 12.52 -28.15 -15.24
N ASP A 281 12.39 -28.96 -14.19
CA ASP A 281 13.21 -28.84 -12.99
C ASP A 281 14.69 -29.07 -13.28
N VAL A 282 15.01 -30.06 -14.12
CA VAL A 282 16.39 -30.31 -14.60
C VAL A 282 16.94 -29.11 -15.37
N ASP A 283 16.12 -28.45 -16.20
CA ASP A 283 16.55 -27.24 -16.93
C ASP A 283 16.83 -26.07 -16.00
N ARG A 284 16.11 -25.97 -14.88
CA ARG A 284 16.26 -24.92 -13.87
C ARG A 284 17.37 -25.20 -12.86
N TRP A 285 18.03 -26.36 -12.93
CA TRP A 285 19.16 -26.69 -12.07
C TRP A 285 20.26 -25.61 -12.05
N PRO A 286 20.67 -25.00 -13.18
CA PRO A 286 21.66 -23.92 -13.16
C PRO A 286 21.18 -22.67 -12.40
N ASP A 287 19.87 -22.38 -12.40
CA ASP A 287 19.30 -21.21 -11.73
C ASP A 287 19.47 -21.28 -10.20
N ILE A 288 19.64 -22.48 -9.62
CA ILE A 288 19.88 -22.67 -8.19
C ILE A 288 21.20 -22.03 -7.74
N PHE A 289 22.21 -22.02 -8.60
CA PHE A 289 23.54 -21.46 -8.30
C PHE A 289 23.67 -20.00 -8.74
N ASP A 290 22.75 -19.53 -9.58
CA ASP A 290 22.70 -18.13 -10.00
C ASP A 290 22.04 -17.29 -8.89
N LEU A 291 22.82 -16.46 -8.21
CA LEU A 291 22.33 -15.64 -7.09
C LEU A 291 21.16 -14.72 -7.47
N GLU A 292 21.06 -14.30 -8.74
CA GLU A 292 19.98 -13.42 -9.18
C GLU A 292 18.65 -14.19 -9.34
N ARG A 293 18.74 -15.47 -9.73
CA ARG A 293 17.57 -16.30 -10.09
C ARG A 293 17.20 -17.34 -9.04
N ALA A 294 18.12 -17.65 -8.14
CA ALA A 294 17.94 -18.66 -7.13
C ALA A 294 16.72 -18.35 -6.26
N PRO A 295 15.86 -19.36 -5.98
CA PRO A 295 14.83 -19.25 -4.96
C PRO A 295 15.45 -18.92 -3.60
N GLU A 296 14.73 -18.16 -2.77
CA GLU A 296 15.26 -17.66 -1.50
C GLU A 296 15.78 -18.78 -0.58
N ALA A 297 15.08 -19.91 -0.52
CA ALA A 297 15.51 -21.06 0.27
C ALA A 297 16.91 -21.57 -0.13
N PHE A 298 17.27 -21.50 -1.42
CA PHE A 298 18.61 -21.87 -1.88
C PHE A 298 19.63 -20.77 -1.59
N VAL A 299 19.25 -19.49 -1.63
CA VAL A 299 20.13 -18.39 -1.22
C VAL A 299 20.53 -18.54 0.25
N ASP A 300 19.61 -18.93 1.13
CA ASP A 300 19.89 -19.20 2.53
C ASP A 300 20.88 -20.37 2.70
N LEU A 301 20.73 -21.43 1.90
CA LEU A 301 21.68 -22.55 1.89
C LEU A 301 23.05 -22.14 1.37
N ILE A 302 23.11 -21.32 0.31
CA ILE A 302 24.37 -20.77 -0.23
C ILE A 302 25.07 -19.92 0.82
N LEU A 303 24.35 -19.03 1.51
CA LEU A 303 24.93 -18.22 2.59
C LEU A 303 25.45 -19.07 3.73
N ARG A 304 24.74 -20.16 4.08
CA ARG A 304 25.20 -21.11 5.08
C ARG A 304 26.45 -21.87 4.65
N ASP A 305 26.52 -22.29 3.39
CA ASP A 305 27.69 -22.97 2.81
C ASP A 305 28.91 -22.04 2.74
N LEU A 306 28.70 -20.78 2.37
CA LEU A 306 29.72 -19.71 2.44
C LEU A 306 30.09 -19.32 3.88
N GLY A 307 29.41 -19.88 4.89
CA GLY A 307 29.70 -19.68 6.30
C GLY A 307 29.35 -18.28 6.81
N ASN A 308 28.24 -17.68 6.36
CA ASN A 308 27.82 -16.33 6.78
C ASN A 308 27.91 -16.15 8.32
N PRO A 309 28.79 -15.25 8.81
CA PRO A 309 29.01 -15.04 10.25
C PRO A 309 28.07 -14.00 10.85
N PHE A 310 27.32 -13.28 10.02
CA PHE A 310 26.52 -12.15 10.44
C PHE A 310 25.11 -12.60 10.84
N PRO A 311 24.69 -12.38 12.10
CA PRO A 311 23.37 -12.77 12.59
C PRO A 311 22.27 -11.76 12.21
N PHE A 312 22.49 -10.97 11.16
CA PHE A 312 21.58 -9.89 10.79
C PHE A 312 20.46 -10.42 9.91
N GLU A 313 19.23 -10.03 10.23
CA GLU A 313 18.08 -10.27 9.36
C GLU A 313 18.19 -9.36 8.13
N LEU A 314 18.20 -9.99 6.96
CA LEU A 314 18.25 -9.33 5.66
C LEU A 314 17.04 -9.76 4.84
N ASP A 315 16.56 -8.83 4.02
CA ASP A 315 15.61 -9.14 2.97
C ASP A 315 16.25 -10.00 1.87
N ALA A 316 15.43 -10.60 0.99
CA ALA A 316 15.92 -11.47 -0.07
C ALA A 316 16.98 -10.81 -0.98
N MET A 317 16.83 -9.50 -1.25
CA MET A 317 17.83 -8.74 -2.01
C MET A 317 19.13 -8.52 -1.22
N GLY A 318 19.04 -8.21 0.08
CA GLY A 318 20.19 -8.12 0.98
C GLY A 318 20.96 -9.43 1.06
N LYS A 319 20.28 -10.56 1.20
CA LYS A 319 20.87 -11.90 1.21
C LYS A 319 21.66 -12.20 -0.07
N ARG A 320 21.08 -11.92 -1.25
CA ARG A 320 21.74 -12.12 -2.55
C ARG A 320 22.98 -11.24 -2.70
N ARG A 321 22.86 -9.96 -2.34
CA ARG A 321 24.00 -9.03 -2.36
C ARG A 321 25.10 -9.51 -1.41
N LEU A 322 24.74 -9.98 -0.21
CA LEU A 322 25.70 -10.50 0.74
C LEU A 322 26.43 -11.71 0.16
N ALA A 323 25.71 -12.68 -0.40
CA ALA A 323 26.31 -13.86 -1.01
C ALA A 323 27.33 -13.50 -2.12
N SER A 324 27.06 -12.44 -2.90
CA SER A 324 27.98 -11.99 -3.96
C SER A 324 29.26 -11.33 -3.45
N VAL A 325 29.23 -10.70 -2.26
CA VAL A 325 30.34 -9.92 -1.72
C VAL A 325 31.08 -10.64 -0.58
N LEU A 326 30.46 -11.64 0.04
CA LEU A 326 30.96 -12.31 1.25
C LEU A 326 32.37 -12.89 1.08
N VAL A 327 32.67 -13.49 -0.07
CA VAL A 327 34.02 -14.02 -0.37
C VAL A 327 35.06 -12.89 -0.39
N GLU A 328 34.73 -11.75 -0.99
CA GLU A 328 35.63 -10.60 -1.02
C GLU A 328 35.79 -9.98 0.39
N MET A 329 34.73 -9.97 1.20
CA MET A 329 34.82 -9.55 2.62
C MET A 329 35.78 -10.44 3.40
N TYR A 330 35.77 -11.76 3.16
CA TYR A 330 36.73 -12.67 3.78
C TYR A 330 38.17 -12.35 3.39
N ARG A 331 38.42 -11.99 2.12
CA ARG A 331 39.78 -11.62 1.65
C ARG A 331 40.27 -10.32 2.26
N GLN A 332 39.35 -9.39 2.54
CA GLN A 332 39.65 -8.09 3.15
C GLN A 332 39.63 -8.11 4.68
N LYS A 333 39.32 -9.27 5.29
CA LYS A 333 39.31 -9.42 6.75
C LYS A 333 40.67 -9.03 7.33
N GLY A 334 40.64 -8.30 8.44
CA GLY A 334 41.82 -7.77 9.10
C GLY A 334 42.34 -6.44 8.54
N THR A 335 41.69 -5.86 7.52
CA THR A 335 42.08 -4.56 6.95
C THR A 335 41.09 -3.46 7.34
N ALA A 336 41.58 -2.22 7.48
CA ALA A 336 40.73 -1.04 7.69
C ALA A 336 39.70 -0.87 6.56
N LYS A 337 40.11 -1.11 5.31
CA LYS A 337 39.24 -1.05 4.14
C LYS A 337 38.12 -2.11 4.19
N GLY A 338 38.41 -3.31 4.67
CA GLY A 338 37.40 -4.36 4.87
C GLY A 338 36.35 -3.96 5.90
N ILE A 339 36.77 -3.38 7.02
CA ILE A 339 35.86 -2.85 8.06
C ILE A 339 34.97 -1.73 7.49
N GLN A 340 35.56 -0.77 6.76
CA GLN A 340 34.83 0.31 6.09
C GLN A 340 33.77 -0.21 5.11
N ASN A 341 34.17 -1.11 4.20
CA ASN A 341 33.27 -1.67 3.19
C ASN A 341 32.12 -2.46 3.81
N ALA A 342 32.37 -3.21 4.88
CA ALA A 342 31.35 -3.99 5.57
C ALA A 342 30.31 -3.11 6.28
N ILE A 343 30.77 -2.07 7.00
CA ILE A 343 29.86 -1.12 7.66
C ILE A 343 29.03 -0.37 6.64
N ARG A 344 29.65 0.05 5.53
CA ARG A 344 28.94 0.68 4.42
C ARG A 344 27.89 -0.26 3.80
N PHE A 345 28.21 -1.54 3.64
CA PHE A 345 27.29 -2.53 3.07
C PHE A 345 26.05 -2.76 3.94
N PHE A 346 26.23 -2.98 5.25
CA PHE A 346 25.12 -3.34 6.14
C PHE A 346 24.33 -2.14 6.66
N LEU A 347 25.01 -1.03 6.95
CA LEU A 347 24.40 0.11 7.64
C LEU A 347 24.26 1.35 6.74
N GLY A 348 24.86 1.34 5.55
CA GLY A 348 24.89 2.52 4.67
C GLY A 348 25.67 3.69 5.27
N ILE A 349 26.52 3.44 6.26
CA ILE A 349 27.31 4.46 6.96
C ILE A 349 28.72 4.50 6.40
N ASP A 350 29.20 5.69 6.08
CA ASP A 350 30.61 5.94 5.80
C ASP A 350 31.37 6.22 7.11
N ILE A 351 32.45 5.48 7.33
CA ILE A 351 33.36 5.69 8.46
C ILE A 351 34.28 6.87 8.13
N SER A 352 34.35 7.86 9.01
CA SER A 352 35.19 9.04 8.85
C SER A 352 36.68 8.67 8.93
N ALA A 353 37.06 7.88 9.93
CA ALA A 353 38.42 7.42 10.11
C ALA A 353 38.48 6.15 10.98
N ILE A 354 39.55 5.37 10.82
CA ILE A 354 39.97 4.33 11.77
C ILE A 354 41.33 4.76 12.30
N THR A 355 41.37 5.24 13.54
CA THR A 355 42.54 5.88 14.14
C THR A 355 43.16 4.97 15.20
N PRO A 356 44.50 4.96 15.33
CA PRO A 356 45.15 4.26 16.43
C PRO A 356 44.67 4.85 17.77
N PHE A 357 44.47 4.00 18.75
CA PHE A 357 44.07 4.43 20.08
C PHE A 357 45.25 5.13 20.76
N ASN A 358 45.15 6.45 20.89
CA ASN A 358 46.08 7.23 21.68
C ASN A 358 45.50 7.34 23.10
N ALA A 359 46.05 6.56 24.02
CA ALA A 359 45.86 6.85 25.43
C ALA A 359 46.68 8.09 25.79
N ASP A 360 46.04 9.11 26.36
CA ASP A 360 46.73 10.12 27.14
C ASP A 360 47.34 9.41 28.37
N THR A 361 48.58 8.97 28.21
CA THR A 361 49.37 8.45 29.33
C THR A 361 50.06 9.62 30.03
N LEU A 362 50.44 9.40 31.30
CA LEU A 362 51.04 10.39 32.20
C LEU A 362 51.99 11.36 31.49
N TYR A 363 51.64 12.65 31.49
CA TYR A 363 52.55 13.73 31.14
C TYR A 363 53.53 13.92 32.30
N LEU A 364 54.82 14.11 32.00
CA LEU A 364 55.84 14.40 33.01
C LEU A 364 55.57 15.78 33.64
N GLY A 365 55.11 15.79 34.90
CA GLY A 365 54.69 16.98 35.65
C GLY A 365 54.01 16.61 36.98
N GLU A 366 53.27 17.55 37.58
CA GLU A 366 52.37 17.26 38.72
C GLU A 366 51.04 16.71 38.19
N SER A 367 50.62 15.54 38.69
CA SER A 367 49.33 14.94 38.38
C SER A 367 48.64 14.48 39.66
N LEU A 368 47.35 14.79 39.81
CA LEU A 368 46.55 14.49 40.99
C LEU A 368 45.72 13.23 40.80
N LEU A 369 45.90 12.27 41.72
CA LEU A 369 45.16 11.01 41.75
C LEU A 369 43.64 11.29 41.81
N GLY A 370 42.90 10.95 40.76
CA GLY A 370 41.44 11.14 40.68
C GLY A 370 40.96 12.42 40.00
N VAL A 371 41.85 13.28 39.50
CA VAL A 371 41.49 14.47 38.70
C VAL A 371 42.03 14.34 37.28
N ASP A 372 43.34 14.17 37.15
CA ASP A 372 44.10 14.12 35.89
C ASP A 372 45.04 12.90 35.84
N TRP A 373 44.97 12.05 36.86
CA TRP A 373 45.66 10.76 36.91
C TRP A 373 44.83 9.68 36.21
N VAL A 374 45.26 9.29 35.02
CA VAL A 374 44.66 8.17 34.26
C VAL A 374 45.65 7.00 34.25
N LEU A 375 45.26 5.87 34.84
CA LEU A 375 46.02 4.62 34.72
C LEU A 375 45.82 4.07 33.29
N GLY A 376 46.67 4.52 32.36
CA GLY A 376 46.61 4.12 30.96
C GLY A 376 46.91 2.63 30.74
N PRO A 377 46.42 2.03 29.65
CA PRO A 377 46.78 0.68 29.28
C PRO A 377 48.27 0.58 28.93
N SER A 378 48.85 -0.61 29.02
CA SER A 378 50.27 -0.82 28.67
C SER A 378 50.58 -0.32 27.24
N ASP A 379 51.78 0.19 26.99
CA ASP A 379 52.24 0.62 25.66
C ASP A 379 52.00 -0.42 24.57
N ARG A 380 52.08 -1.71 24.93
CA ARG A 380 51.81 -2.82 24.02
C ARG A 380 50.34 -2.89 23.61
N PHE A 381 49.41 -2.63 24.52
CA PHE A 381 47.98 -2.60 24.23
C PHE A 381 47.63 -1.43 23.30
N ALA A 382 48.13 -0.21 23.60
CA ALA A 382 47.87 0.98 22.80
C ALA A 382 48.31 0.80 21.33
N ARG A 383 49.43 0.11 21.08
CA ARG A 383 49.91 -0.21 19.72
C ARG A 383 49.00 -1.13 18.92
N TYR A 384 48.16 -1.92 19.56
CA TYR A 384 47.22 -2.84 18.92
C TYR A 384 45.76 -2.42 19.10
N ALA A 385 45.51 -1.23 19.62
CA ALA A 385 44.19 -0.69 19.87
C ALA A 385 43.83 0.38 18.82
N PHE A 386 42.57 0.44 18.42
CA PHE A 386 42.07 1.42 17.47
C PHE A 386 40.63 1.86 17.79
N ASN A 387 40.30 3.06 17.32
CA ASN A 387 38.97 3.65 17.38
C ASN A 387 38.34 3.70 15.98
N VAL A 388 37.02 3.69 15.94
CA VAL A 388 36.24 3.86 14.70
C VAL A 388 35.43 5.14 14.83
N GLU A 389 35.63 6.07 13.92
CA GLU A 389 34.97 7.38 13.92
C GLU A 389 33.86 7.44 12.87
N VAL A 390 32.67 7.89 13.26
CA VAL A 390 31.51 8.04 12.36
C VAL A 390 31.10 9.51 12.28
N ALA A 391 30.49 9.91 11.16
CA ALA A 391 30.12 11.31 10.91
C ALA A 391 28.75 11.73 11.49
N ARG A 392 27.96 10.79 12.01
CA ARG A 392 26.62 11.04 12.56
C ARG A 392 26.37 10.24 13.83
N ILE A 393 25.45 10.71 14.65
CA ILE A 393 24.97 9.97 15.82
C ILE A 393 24.21 8.74 15.33
N LEU A 394 24.51 7.60 15.94
CA LEU A 394 23.90 6.32 15.60
C LEU A 394 22.74 5.98 16.54
N THR A 395 21.83 5.16 16.08
CA THR A 395 20.83 4.50 16.94
C THR A 395 21.49 3.35 17.72
N ASP A 396 20.89 2.92 18.83
CA ASP A 396 21.44 1.81 19.62
C ASP A 396 21.58 0.51 18.82
N ARG A 397 20.65 0.27 17.90
CA ARG A 397 20.71 -0.87 16.98
C ARG A 397 21.91 -0.77 16.03
N GLU A 398 22.11 0.40 15.41
CA GLU A 398 23.26 0.65 14.52
C GLU A 398 24.58 0.51 15.29
N ARG A 399 24.66 1.00 16.53
CA ARG A 399 25.83 0.82 17.40
C ARG A 399 26.14 -0.65 17.61
N GLN A 400 25.16 -1.45 18.04
CA GLN A 400 25.35 -2.88 18.29
C GLN A 400 25.82 -3.63 17.03
N GLN A 401 25.20 -3.35 15.88
CA GLN A 401 25.55 -3.99 14.61
C GLN A 401 26.96 -3.57 14.14
N LEU A 402 27.31 -2.28 14.25
CA LEU A 402 28.63 -1.79 13.92
C LEU A 402 29.70 -2.47 14.78
N ARG A 403 29.51 -2.53 16.10
CA ARG A 403 30.44 -3.20 17.01
C ARG A 403 30.61 -4.67 16.63
N ALA A 404 29.53 -5.39 16.33
CA ALA A 404 29.60 -6.80 15.91
C ALA A 404 30.39 -6.99 14.60
N ILE A 405 30.22 -6.09 13.63
CA ILE A 405 30.96 -6.11 12.36
C ILE A 405 32.46 -5.87 12.59
N VAL A 406 32.81 -4.85 13.38
CA VAL A 406 34.21 -4.51 13.68
C VAL A 406 34.90 -5.64 14.44
N GLU A 407 34.24 -6.18 15.48
CA GLU A 407 34.76 -7.30 16.27
C GLU A 407 34.99 -8.55 15.42
N TYR A 408 34.13 -8.83 14.45
CA TYR A 408 34.29 -9.96 13.57
C TYR A 408 35.43 -9.77 12.54
N LEU A 409 35.57 -8.57 11.99
CA LEU A 409 36.49 -8.28 10.89
C LEU A 409 37.89 -7.86 11.34
N LYS A 410 38.07 -7.41 12.59
CA LYS A 410 39.39 -6.98 13.08
C LYS A 410 40.40 -8.13 13.09
N PRO A 411 41.69 -7.85 12.95
CA PRO A 411 42.72 -8.84 13.23
C PRO A 411 42.61 -9.36 14.65
N ALA A 412 42.82 -10.67 14.85
CA ALA A 412 42.64 -11.33 16.14
C ALA A 412 43.48 -10.71 17.28
N HIS A 413 44.64 -10.16 16.96
CA HIS A 413 45.58 -9.56 17.92
C HIS A 413 45.32 -8.07 18.20
N THR A 414 44.29 -7.47 17.59
CA THR A 414 43.94 -6.05 17.77
C THR A 414 42.70 -5.87 18.63
N HIS A 415 42.57 -4.70 19.23
CA HIS A 415 41.50 -4.32 20.15
C HIS A 415 40.74 -3.12 19.58
N PHE A 416 39.42 -3.26 19.44
CA PHE A 416 38.54 -2.14 19.15
C PHE A 416 38.11 -1.53 20.48
N VAL A 417 38.42 -0.25 20.68
CA VAL A 417 38.20 0.43 21.97
C VAL A 417 36.93 1.26 21.89
N ASP A 418 36.97 2.37 21.14
CA ASP A 418 35.87 3.31 21.11
C ASP A 418 35.24 3.49 19.73
N LEU A 419 33.91 3.64 19.75
CA LEU A 419 33.11 4.15 18.64
C LEU A 419 32.91 5.64 18.90
N VAL A 420 33.59 6.48 18.11
CA VAL A 420 33.57 7.93 18.28
C VAL A 420 32.47 8.50 17.39
N GLU A 421 31.42 9.01 18.01
CA GLU A 421 30.31 9.70 17.37
C GLU A 421 30.51 11.22 17.48
N PRO A 422 30.00 12.03 16.52
CA PRO A 422 30.02 13.47 16.68
C PRO A 422 29.20 13.85 17.91
N LEU A 423 29.65 14.89 18.62
CA LEU A 423 28.89 15.44 19.73
C LEU A 423 27.48 15.80 19.23
N PRO A 424 26.42 15.49 19.99
CA PRO A 424 25.09 15.94 19.65
C PRO A 424 25.11 17.45 19.44
N PRO A 425 24.32 17.97 18.47
CA PRO A 425 24.14 19.41 18.38
C PRO A 425 23.73 19.87 19.78
N VAL A 426 24.45 20.86 20.31
CA VAL A 426 24.08 21.51 21.57
C VAL A 426 22.71 22.12 21.34
N LEU A 427 21.66 21.38 21.69
CA LEU A 427 20.33 21.94 21.81
C LEU A 427 20.46 22.93 22.97
N PRO A 428 20.25 24.24 22.74
CA PRO A 428 20.09 25.14 23.85
C PRO A 428 18.94 24.56 24.67
N ASN A 429 19.20 24.22 25.93
CA ASN A 429 18.18 23.91 26.90
C ASN A 429 17.46 25.23 27.20
N HIS A 430 16.66 25.71 26.24
CA HIS A 430 15.97 26.97 26.32
C HIS A 430 14.62 26.73 26.99
N TRP A 431 14.26 27.65 27.88
CA TRP A 431 12.94 27.69 28.49
C TRP A 431 11.86 27.70 27.40
N GLU A 432 11.06 26.64 27.32
CA GLU A 432 9.69 26.76 26.81
C GLU A 432 8.83 27.35 27.92
N LEU A 433 8.30 28.55 27.69
CA LEU A 433 7.35 29.20 28.58
C LEU A 433 6.05 28.37 28.61
N GLY A 434 5.87 27.57 29.65
CA GLY A 434 4.58 26.93 29.93
C GLY A 434 4.59 25.74 30.86
N LEU A 435 5.66 24.94 30.91
CA LEU A 435 5.72 23.72 31.73
C LEU A 435 7.16 23.45 32.21
N SER A 436 7.43 23.69 33.50
CA SER A 436 8.62 23.17 34.16
C SER A 436 8.33 22.99 35.64
N ASP A 437 8.44 21.75 36.13
CA ASP A 437 8.45 21.43 37.55
C ASP A 437 9.90 21.47 38.07
N LEU A 438 10.12 22.33 39.06
CA LEU A 438 11.42 22.57 39.66
C LEU A 438 11.82 21.38 40.55
N GLY A 439 12.92 20.71 40.23
CA GLY A 439 13.48 19.60 41.02
C GLY A 439 13.40 18.20 40.39
N GLU A 440 12.80 18.04 39.21
CA GLU A 440 12.85 16.76 38.47
C GLU A 440 13.77 16.81 37.24
N THR A 441 13.87 17.95 36.55
CA THR A 441 14.65 18.09 35.30
C THR A 441 15.71 19.20 35.35
N THR A 442 15.98 19.76 36.54
CA THR A 442 16.89 20.90 36.72
C THR A 442 17.92 20.59 37.79
N ASP A 443 19.20 20.53 37.41
CA ASP A 443 20.32 20.67 38.34
C ASP A 443 20.90 22.08 38.17
N LEU A 444 21.06 22.77 39.31
CA LEU A 444 21.55 24.14 39.36
C LEU A 444 23.02 24.08 39.82
N HIS A 445 23.94 24.44 38.93
CA HIS A 445 25.36 24.57 39.26
C HIS A 445 25.66 25.81 40.08
#